data_AF-A0A432HD62-F1
#
_entry.id   AF-A0A432HD62-F1
#
_cell.length_a   1.000
_cell.length_b   1.000
_cell.length_c   1.000
_cell.angle_alpha   90.00
_cell.angle_beta   90.00
_cell.angle_gamma   90.00
#
_symmetry.space_group_name_H-M   'P 1'
#
loop_
_entity.id
_entity.type
_entity.pdbx_description
1 polymer ?
#
loop_
_entity_poly.entity_id
_entity_poly.type
_entity_poly.pdbx_seq_one_letter_code
_entity_poly.pdbx_strand_id
1 'polypeptide(L)'
;AGGPAPDGGSEDWAKAVSSVALLGDGADGSIEGLEGARAICCTNGIGSADIVLVPLEDGDRCEALVEMGKQVVVIDLNPLSRTSRMATVTIVDEVTRAAAALVDEVVSGHAAQGDWDNRAALSEALDIIAGASAGE
;
A
#
# COMPACT_ATOMS: atom_id res chain seq x y z
N ALA A 1 -14.35 -14.55 4.23
CA ALA A 1 -14.79 -13.65 5.31
C ALA A 1 -15.18 -12.33 4.66
N GLY A 2 -16.44 -11.92 4.79
CA GLY A 2 -16.84 -10.53 4.52
C GLY A 2 -16.96 -9.85 5.89
N GLY A 3 -16.12 -8.87 6.16
CA GLY A 3 -16.29 -8.02 7.34
C GLY A 3 -17.64 -7.28 7.28
N PRO A 4 -18.06 -6.62 8.38
CA PRO A 4 -19.23 -5.75 8.32
C PRO A 4 -19.04 -4.68 7.23
N ALA A 5 -20.14 -4.24 6.63
CA ALA A 5 -20.10 -3.12 5.71
C ALA A 5 -19.56 -1.88 6.45
N PRO A 6 -18.72 -1.06 5.81
CA PRO A 6 -18.35 0.25 6.36
C PRO A 6 -19.60 1.12 6.49
N ASP A 7 -19.57 2.11 7.39
CA ASP A 7 -20.64 3.09 7.52
C ASP A 7 -20.81 3.84 6.17
N GLY A 8 -22.03 3.85 5.62
CA GLY A 8 -22.29 4.36 4.26
C GLY A 8 -22.08 3.35 3.12
N GLY A 9 -21.68 2.11 3.43
CA GLY A 9 -21.57 1.00 2.48
C GLY A 9 -22.93 0.46 2.00
N SER A 10 -22.94 -0.22 0.85
CA SER A 10 -24.17 -0.77 0.25
C SER A 10 -24.70 -2.00 1.01
N GLU A 11 -26.02 -2.24 0.88
CA GLU A 11 -26.69 -3.43 1.45
C GLU A 11 -26.11 -4.77 0.92
N ASP A 12 -25.33 -4.73 -0.17
CA ASP A 12 -24.75 -5.90 -0.86
C ASP A 12 -23.22 -6.00 -0.68
N TRP A 13 -22.63 -5.32 0.32
CA TRP A 13 -21.17 -5.29 0.56
C TRP A 13 -20.49 -6.66 0.55
N ALA A 14 -21.04 -7.64 1.27
CA ALA A 14 -20.45 -8.97 1.35
C ALA A 14 -20.42 -9.68 -0.02
N LYS A 15 -21.45 -9.47 -0.84
CA LYS A 15 -21.53 -9.99 -2.21
C LYS A 15 -20.54 -9.28 -3.13
N ALA A 16 -20.40 -7.96 -2.99
CA ALA A 16 -19.42 -7.19 -3.74
C ALA A 16 -18.00 -7.69 -3.46
N VAL A 17 -17.61 -7.81 -2.19
CA VAL A 17 -16.28 -8.31 -1.77
C VAL A 17 -16.04 -9.73 -2.26
N SER A 18 -17.00 -10.63 -2.11
CA SER A 18 -16.85 -12.03 -2.57
C SER A 18 -16.83 -12.21 -4.09
N SER A 19 -17.28 -11.21 -4.85
CA SER A 19 -17.25 -11.23 -6.32
C SER A 19 -15.94 -10.71 -6.92
N VAL A 20 -15.03 -10.17 -6.10
CA VAL A 20 -13.72 -9.68 -6.55
C VAL A 20 -12.89 -10.85 -7.08
N ALA A 21 -12.39 -10.70 -8.32
CA ALA A 21 -11.47 -11.66 -8.90
C ALA A 21 -10.14 -11.65 -8.13
N LEU A 22 -9.72 -12.81 -7.65
CA LEU A 22 -8.44 -12.97 -6.96
C LEU A 22 -7.36 -13.31 -8.00
N LEU A 23 -6.36 -12.44 -8.09
CA LEU A 23 -5.16 -12.67 -8.90
C LEU A 23 -4.03 -13.25 -8.03
N GLY A 24 -3.00 -13.78 -8.67
CA GLY A 24 -1.80 -14.34 -8.01
C GLY A 24 -1.68 -15.85 -8.16
N ASP A 25 -2.78 -16.56 -8.42
CA ASP A 25 -2.74 -17.95 -8.87
C ASP A 25 -2.50 -18.02 -10.39
N GLY A 26 -1.59 -18.89 -10.84
CA GLY A 26 -1.22 -18.98 -12.25
C GLY A 26 -0.50 -17.75 -12.80
N ALA A 27 0.35 -17.11 -11.98
CA ALA A 27 1.16 -15.97 -12.39
C ALA A 27 1.95 -16.22 -13.68
N ASP A 28 1.81 -15.30 -14.64
CA ASP A 28 2.30 -15.40 -16.02
C ASP A 28 3.23 -14.24 -16.43
N GLY A 29 3.54 -13.36 -15.48
CA GLY A 29 4.40 -12.19 -15.64
C GLY A 29 5.59 -12.20 -14.69
N SER A 30 6.51 -11.26 -14.91
CA SER A 30 7.68 -11.08 -14.07
C SER A 30 7.99 -9.60 -13.83
N ILE A 31 8.47 -9.28 -12.63
CA ILE A 31 9.01 -7.98 -12.23
C ILE A 31 10.46 -7.91 -12.71
N GLU A 32 10.76 -6.94 -13.58
CA GLU A 32 12.12 -6.73 -14.10
C GLU A 32 13.07 -6.32 -12.96
N GLY A 33 14.31 -6.82 -12.98
CA GLY A 33 15.32 -6.52 -11.95
C GLY A 33 15.27 -7.41 -10.70
N LEU A 34 14.32 -8.34 -10.60
CA LEU A 34 14.25 -9.34 -9.53
C LEU A 34 14.41 -10.77 -10.04
N GLU A 35 14.86 -11.66 -9.16
CA GLU A 35 15.00 -13.08 -9.45
C GLU A 35 14.15 -13.96 -8.53
N GLY A 36 13.85 -15.17 -9.02
CA GLY A 36 13.17 -16.22 -8.27
C GLY A 36 11.72 -15.89 -7.94
N ALA A 37 11.21 -16.45 -6.84
CA ALA A 37 9.80 -16.36 -6.47
C ALA A 37 9.32 -14.92 -6.24
N ARG A 38 10.22 -13.99 -5.86
CA ARG A 38 9.91 -12.58 -5.63
C ARG A 38 9.63 -11.81 -6.93
N ALA A 39 10.14 -12.30 -8.05
CA ALA A 39 9.94 -11.69 -9.35
C ALA A 39 8.61 -12.10 -10.01
N ILE A 40 7.90 -13.11 -9.49
CA ILE A 40 6.71 -13.66 -10.13
C ILE A 40 5.50 -12.76 -9.89
N CYS A 41 4.76 -12.40 -10.94
CA CYS A 41 3.54 -11.61 -10.83
C CYS A 41 2.50 -11.98 -11.91
N CYS A 42 1.28 -11.44 -11.80
CA CYS A 42 0.27 -11.58 -12.86
C CYS A 42 0.35 -10.41 -13.84
N THR A 43 0.38 -10.70 -15.15
CA THR A 43 0.41 -9.69 -16.22
C THR A 43 -0.80 -8.77 -16.15
N ASN A 44 -1.99 -9.32 -15.87
CA ASN A 44 -3.25 -8.57 -15.69
C ASN A 44 -3.44 -7.99 -14.27
N GLY A 45 -2.43 -8.12 -13.41
CA GLY A 45 -2.41 -7.57 -12.05
C GLY A 45 -1.29 -6.54 -11.93
N ILE A 46 -0.27 -6.86 -11.13
CA ILE A 46 0.91 -6.00 -10.92
C ILE A 46 1.55 -5.62 -12.26
N GLY A 47 1.63 -6.53 -13.24
CA GLY A 47 2.24 -6.27 -14.54
C GLY A 47 1.66 -5.04 -15.25
N SER A 48 0.33 -4.99 -15.39
CA SER A 48 -0.39 -3.91 -16.06
C SER A 48 -0.76 -2.72 -15.16
N ALA A 49 -0.56 -2.80 -13.85
CA ALA A 49 -0.95 -1.73 -12.94
C ALA A 49 -0.04 -0.50 -13.03
N ASP A 50 -0.63 0.69 -13.03
CA ASP A 50 0.09 1.97 -12.91
C ASP A 50 0.47 2.27 -11.44
N ILE A 51 -0.41 1.86 -10.51
CA ILE A 51 -0.27 2.07 -9.06
C ILE A 51 -0.48 0.75 -8.33
N VAL A 52 0.34 0.46 -7.33
CA VAL A 52 0.24 -0.75 -6.50
C VAL A 52 0.28 -0.40 -5.01
N LEU A 53 -0.63 -0.97 -4.23
CA LEU A 53 -0.61 -0.93 -2.76
C LEU A 53 -0.03 -2.25 -2.23
N VAL A 54 1.13 -2.17 -1.57
CA VAL A 54 1.86 -3.33 -1.06
C VAL A 54 2.20 -3.15 0.44
N PRO A 55 1.34 -3.62 1.36
CA PRO A 55 1.62 -3.54 2.79
C PRO A 55 2.71 -4.54 3.20
N LEU A 56 3.57 -4.15 4.15
CA LEU A 56 4.63 -5.01 4.69
C LEU A 56 5.57 -5.62 3.62
N GLU A 57 5.89 -4.83 2.59
CA GLU A 57 6.62 -5.27 1.41
C GLU A 57 8.14 -5.40 1.62
N ASP A 58 8.77 -6.33 0.90
CA ASP A 58 10.24 -6.42 0.88
C ASP A 58 10.89 -5.30 0.07
N GLY A 59 11.99 -4.76 0.59
CA GLY A 59 12.63 -3.57 0.01
C GLY A 59 13.13 -3.77 -1.41
N ASP A 60 13.60 -4.97 -1.76
CA ASP A 60 14.11 -5.26 -3.10
C ASP A 60 12.94 -5.26 -4.11
N ARG A 61 11.78 -5.83 -3.72
CA ARG A 61 10.59 -5.82 -4.56
C ARG A 61 9.99 -4.44 -4.73
N CYS A 62 9.97 -3.63 -3.68
CA CYS A 62 9.55 -2.23 -3.75
C CYS A 62 10.41 -1.44 -4.75
N GLU A 63 11.74 -1.55 -4.65
CA GLU A 63 12.68 -0.86 -5.53
C GLU A 63 12.47 -1.23 -7.00
N ALA A 64 12.37 -2.53 -7.31
CA ALA A 64 12.13 -2.98 -8.68
C ALA A 64 10.78 -2.50 -9.26
N LEU A 65 9.72 -2.47 -8.44
CA LEU A 65 8.42 -1.94 -8.87
C LEU A 65 8.49 -0.45 -9.19
N VAL A 66 9.23 0.33 -8.39
CA VAL A 66 9.48 1.75 -8.65
C VAL A 66 10.32 1.94 -9.92
N GLU A 67 11.35 1.12 -10.12
CA GLU A 67 12.19 1.15 -11.33
C GLU A 67 11.40 0.79 -12.60
N MET A 68 10.40 -0.09 -12.49
CA MET A 68 9.42 -0.36 -13.54
C MET A 68 8.45 0.80 -13.82
N GLY A 69 8.61 1.94 -13.13
CA GLY A 69 7.81 3.15 -13.32
C GLY A 69 6.43 3.11 -12.65
N LYS A 70 6.19 2.16 -11.74
CA LYS A 70 4.92 2.07 -11.00
C LYS A 70 4.93 3.04 -9.82
N GLN A 71 3.79 3.62 -9.50
CA GLN A 71 3.63 4.28 -8.20
C GLN A 71 3.39 3.24 -7.12
N VAL A 72 4.29 3.17 -6.15
CA VAL A 72 4.23 2.18 -5.07
C VAL A 72 3.75 2.86 -3.80
N VAL A 73 2.62 2.41 -3.29
CA VAL A 73 2.05 2.81 -2.01
C VAL A 73 2.32 1.70 -1.00
N VAL A 74 2.91 2.03 0.15
CA VAL A 74 3.24 1.04 1.18
C VAL A 74 2.62 1.42 2.51
N ILE A 75 2.29 0.41 3.31
CA ILE A 75 1.98 0.55 4.72
C ILE A 75 3.09 -0.14 5.49
N ASP A 76 3.86 0.62 6.25
CA ASP A 76 5.01 0.14 7.02
C ASP A 76 5.16 0.96 8.31
N LEU A 77 5.26 0.29 9.45
CA LEU A 77 5.45 0.94 10.74
C LEU A 77 6.81 1.65 10.86
N ASN A 78 7.80 1.25 10.07
CA ASN A 78 9.16 1.77 10.16
C ASN A 78 9.43 2.83 9.08
N PRO A 79 9.46 4.14 9.43
CA PRO A 79 9.76 5.20 8.47
C PRO A 79 11.21 5.17 7.95
N LEU A 80 12.10 4.39 8.59
CA LEU A 80 13.51 4.26 8.20
C LEU A 80 13.76 3.08 7.27
N SER A 81 12.77 2.21 7.04
CA SER A 81 12.96 1.02 6.23
C SER A 81 13.34 1.39 4.79
N ARG A 82 14.06 0.48 4.11
CA ARG A 82 14.37 0.66 2.68
C ARG A 82 13.07 0.81 1.88
N THR A 83 12.08 -0.04 2.16
CA THR A 83 10.74 -0.01 1.56
C THR A 83 10.09 1.36 1.68
N SER A 84 9.98 1.89 2.91
CA SER A 84 9.38 3.20 3.20
C SER A 84 10.06 4.34 2.45
N ARG A 85 11.39 4.31 2.32
CA ARG A 85 12.16 5.38 1.69
C ARG A 85 12.14 5.33 0.16
N MET A 86 11.94 4.16 -0.43
CA MET A 86 11.85 3.96 -1.88
C MET A 86 10.44 4.16 -2.43
N ALA A 87 9.41 3.87 -1.63
CA ALA A 87 8.02 3.98 -2.05
C ALA A 87 7.66 5.41 -2.50
N THR A 88 6.65 5.49 -3.38
CA THR A 88 6.06 6.76 -3.81
C THR A 88 5.25 7.41 -2.70
N VAL A 89 4.52 6.58 -1.93
CA VAL A 89 3.74 7.00 -0.76
C VAL A 89 3.96 5.96 0.35
N THR A 90 4.31 6.42 1.54
CA THR A 90 4.42 5.58 2.74
C THR A 90 3.41 6.03 3.78
N ILE A 91 2.53 5.11 4.14
CA ILE A 91 1.65 5.25 5.30
C ILE A 91 2.39 4.64 6.48
N VAL A 92 2.89 5.50 7.38
CA VAL A 92 3.61 5.06 8.58
C VAL A 92 2.59 4.67 9.64
N ASP A 93 2.04 3.46 9.50
CA ASP A 93 0.99 2.98 10.39
C ASP A 93 0.87 1.45 10.48
N GLU A 94 0.08 0.96 11.43
CA GLU A 94 -0.30 -0.45 11.54
C GLU A 94 -1.32 -0.81 10.45
N VAL A 95 -1.12 -1.96 9.79
CA VAL A 95 -1.85 -2.34 8.57
C VAL A 95 -3.37 -2.38 8.75
N THR A 96 -3.87 -2.87 9.89
CA THR A 96 -5.30 -2.98 10.14
C THR A 96 -5.94 -1.61 10.32
N ARG A 97 -5.28 -0.71 11.06
CA ARG A 97 -5.72 0.67 11.24
C ARG A 97 -5.69 1.46 9.93
N ALA A 98 -4.61 1.36 9.17
CA ALA A 98 -4.49 2.00 7.87
C ALA A 98 -5.55 1.51 6.89
N ALA A 99 -5.76 0.18 6.79
CA ALA A 99 -6.76 -0.38 5.90
C ALA A 99 -8.18 0.08 6.24
N ALA A 100 -8.53 0.16 7.53
CA ALA A 100 -9.82 0.67 7.97
C ALA A 100 -10.00 2.15 7.59
N ALA A 101 -8.99 2.99 7.85
CA ALA A 101 -9.02 4.41 7.50
C ALA A 101 -9.11 4.63 5.98
N LEU A 102 -8.41 3.83 5.18
CA LEU A 102 -8.48 3.90 3.71
C LEU A 102 -9.88 3.57 3.20
N VAL A 103 -10.54 2.53 3.74
CA VAL A 103 -11.92 2.19 3.34
C VAL A 103 -12.88 3.32 3.73
N ASP A 104 -12.76 3.85 4.95
CA ASP A 104 -13.60 4.95 5.43
C ASP A 104 -13.47 6.21 4.55
N GLU A 105 -12.24 6.59 4.21
CA GLU A 105 -11.96 7.75 3.36
C GLU A 105 -12.56 7.58 1.95
N VAL A 106 -12.43 6.38 1.37
CA VAL A 106 -12.99 6.06 0.04
C VAL A 106 -14.51 6.07 0.04
N VAL A 107 -15.15 5.52 1.09
CA VAL A 107 -16.62 5.46 1.20
C VAL A 107 -17.19 6.85 1.47
N SER A 108 -16.53 7.64 2.31
CA SER A 108 -16.92 9.02 2.62
C SER A 108 -16.72 9.96 1.42
N GLY A 109 -15.82 9.61 0.50
CA GLY A 109 -15.63 10.33 -0.76
C GLY A 109 -14.87 11.65 -0.62
N HIS A 110 -14.03 11.80 0.40
CA HIS A 110 -13.29 13.03 0.68
C HIS A 110 -12.03 13.25 -0.18
N ALA A 111 -11.96 12.64 -1.36
CA ALA A 111 -10.77 12.71 -2.21
C ALA A 111 -10.46 14.15 -2.66
N ALA A 112 -9.39 14.71 -2.12
CA ALA A 112 -8.80 15.96 -2.59
C ALA A 112 -7.48 15.68 -3.32
N GLN A 113 -7.30 16.32 -4.48
CA GLN A 113 -5.99 16.32 -5.14
C GLN A 113 -5.03 17.23 -4.37
N GLY A 114 -3.79 16.79 -4.24
CA GLY A 114 -2.73 17.54 -3.60
C GLY A 114 -1.36 17.04 -4.03
N ASP A 115 -0.36 17.88 -3.82
CA ASP A 115 1.03 17.49 -3.95
C ASP A 115 1.41 16.56 -2.79
N TRP A 116 2.23 15.56 -3.07
CA TRP A 116 2.74 14.63 -2.07
C TRP A 116 4.27 14.61 -2.07
N ASP A 117 4.86 14.78 -0.89
CA ASP A 117 6.29 14.58 -0.67
C ASP A 117 6.49 13.48 0.38
N ASN A 118 6.84 12.29 -0.09
CA ASN A 118 7.05 11.14 0.79
C ASN A 118 8.21 11.37 1.77
N ARG A 119 9.25 12.11 1.39
CA ARG A 119 10.38 12.37 2.28
C ARG A 119 9.97 13.30 3.43
N ALA A 120 9.16 14.30 3.13
CA ALA A 120 8.60 15.18 4.15
C ALA A 120 7.72 14.38 5.13
N ALA A 121 6.84 13.52 4.63
CA ALA A 121 5.97 12.66 5.45
C ALA A 121 6.78 11.71 6.36
N LEU A 122 7.84 11.08 5.84
CA LEU A 122 8.73 10.23 6.65
C LEU A 122 9.49 11.02 7.72
N SER A 123 9.93 12.24 7.39
CA SER A 123 10.59 13.13 8.36
C SER A 123 9.64 13.51 9.49
N GLU A 124 8.40 13.87 9.16
CA GLU A 124 7.36 14.19 10.14
C GLU A 124 7.07 12.99 11.05
N ALA A 125 6.95 11.79 10.48
CA ALA A 125 6.76 10.58 11.28
C ALA A 125 7.93 10.34 12.26
N LEU A 126 9.17 10.61 11.83
CA LEU A 126 10.34 10.52 12.72
C LEU A 126 10.31 11.57 13.83
N ASP A 127 9.92 12.81 13.52
CA ASP A 127 9.82 13.87 14.51
C ASP A 127 8.76 13.54 15.58
N ILE A 128 7.63 12.96 15.17
CA ILE A 128 6.58 12.47 16.09
C ILE A 128 7.13 11.36 17.00
N ILE A 129 7.83 10.37 16.45
CA ILE A 129 8.43 9.26 17.22
C ILE A 129 9.48 9.78 18.20
N ALA A 130 10.36 10.68 17.75
CA ALA A 130 11.40 11.28 18.57
C ALA A 130 10.80 12.13 19.70
N GLY A 131 9.78 12.93 19.40
CA GLY A 131 9.06 13.74 20.38
C GLY A 131 8.36 12.91 21.44
N ALA A 132 7.73 11.80 21.05
CA ALA A 132 7.12 10.86 21.99
C ALA A 132 8.15 10.18 22.90
N SER A 133 9.37 9.96 22.40
CA SER A 133 10.47 9.34 23.14
C SER A 133 11.19 10.32 24.09
N ALA A 134 11.08 11.63 23.85
CA ALA A 134 11.70 12.68 24.66
C ALA A 134 10.80 13.18 25.81
N GLY A 135 9.53 12.77 25.83
CA GLY A 135 8.58 13.05 26.90
C GLY A 135 8.61 12.00 28.01
N GLU A 136 9.67 12.01 28.83
CA GLU A 136 9.72 11.44 30.19
C GLU A 136 10.20 12.51 31.19
#